data_AF-A0A3D2JFS4-F1
#
_entry.id   AF-A0A3D2JFS4-F1
#
_cell.length_a   1.000
_cell.length_b   1.000
_cell.length_c   1.000
_cell.angle_alpha   90.00
_cell.angle_beta   90.00
_cell.angle_gamma   90.00
#
_symmetry.space_group_name_H-M   'P 1'
#
loop_
_entity.id
_entity.type
_entity.pdbx_description
1 polymer ?
#
loop_
_entity_poly.entity_id
_entity_poly.type
_entity_poly.pdbx_seq_one_letter_code
_entity_poly.pdbx_strand_id
1 'polypeptide(L)' 'MEPLQIQLGDRLRLRKQHPCGSFDWEVVRLGADIGLVCEGCGRRILLPRSEVERRTKQRLPHKETQDELFDEDEE' A
#
# COMPACT_ATOMS: atom_id res chain seq x y z
N MET A 1 -16.56 -0.28 -14.51
CA MET A 1 -15.58 0.43 -13.66
C MET A 1 -14.83 -0.68 -12.93
N GLU A 2 -13.63 -1.02 -13.41
CA GLU A 2 -12.86 -2.12 -12.83
C GLU A 2 -12.51 -1.82 -11.37
N PRO A 3 -12.57 -2.82 -10.48
CA PRO A 3 -12.23 -2.63 -9.08
C PRO A 3 -10.75 -2.25 -8.99
N LEU A 4 -10.45 -1.20 -8.23
CA LEU A 4 -9.08 -0.77 -7.97
C LEU A 4 -8.38 -1.88 -7.18
N GLN A 5 -7.60 -2.72 -7.87
CA GLN A 5 -6.85 -3.80 -7.22
C GLN A 5 -5.66 -3.18 -6.49
N ILE A 6 -5.71 -3.22 -5.15
CA ILE A 6 -4.62 -2.78 -4.28
C ILE A 6 -3.90 -4.05 -3.84
N GLN A 7 -2.59 -4.07 -4.04
CA GLN A 7 -1.72 -5.17 -3.65
C GLN A 7 -0.87 -4.81 -2.42
N LEU A 8 -0.30 -5.82 -1.77
CA LEU A 8 0.60 -5.62 -0.64
C LEU A 8 1.88 -4.97 -1.17
N GLY A 9 2.39 -3.96 -0.44
CA GLY A 9 3.52 -3.13 -0.81
C GLY A 9 3.23 -2.13 -1.94
N ASP A 10 1.98 -1.97 -2.36
CA ASP A 10 1.61 -0.88 -3.27
C ASP A 10 1.85 0.47 -2.64
N ARG A 11 2.23 1.45 -3.47
CA ARG A 11 2.35 2.85 -3.04
C ARG A 11 1.10 3.61 -3.44
N LEU A 12 0.42 4.19 -2.46
CA LEU A 12 -0.77 5.01 -2.65
C LEU A 12 -0.45 6.46 -2.38
N ARG A 13 -0.78 7.32 -3.33
CA ARG A 13 -0.75 8.77 -3.14
C ARG A 13 -2.12 9.26 -2.73
N LEU A 14 -2.26 9.68 -1.48
CA LEU A 14 -3.52 10.20 -0.96
C LEU A 14 -3.74 11.67 -1.37
N ARG A 15 -5.00 12.08 -1.45
CA ARG A 15 -5.40 13.47 -1.72
C ARG A 15 -5.09 14.40 -0.53
N LYS A 16 -5.16 13.87 0.69
CA LYS A 16 -4.85 14.60 1.92
C LYS A 16 -3.37 14.44 2.26
N GLN A 17 -2.73 15.54 2.62
CA GLN A 17 -1.37 15.54 3.14
C GLN A 17 -1.34 14.89 4.53
N HIS A 18 -0.33 14.06 4.79
CA HIS A 18 -0.04 13.60 6.14
C HIS A 18 0.55 14.76 6.95
N PRO A 19 0.29 14.90 8.27
CA PRO A 19 0.90 15.94 9.12
C PRO A 19 2.44 16.05 9.06
N CYS A 20 3.16 15.04 8.55
CA CYS A 20 4.60 15.12 8.32
C CYS A 20 5.02 15.82 7.00
N GLY A 21 4.08 16.14 6.11
CA GLY A 21 4.35 16.74 4.80
C GLY A 21 4.26 15.79 3.60
N SER A 22 4.28 14.48 3.82
CA SER A 22 4.24 13.47 2.74
C SER A 22 2.81 13.15 2.29
N PHE A 23 2.70 12.75 1.02
CA PHE A 23 1.44 12.29 0.40
C PHE A 23 1.45 10.81 0.05
N ASP A 24 2.62 10.19 0.16
CA ASP A 24 2.89 8.83 -0.28
C ASP A 24 2.82 7.87 0.90
N TRP A 25 2.08 6.79 0.68
CA TRP A 25 1.78 5.76 1.66
C TRP A 25 2.06 4.40 1.06
N GLU A 26 2.57 3.48 1.85
CA GLU A 26 2.81 2.10 1.47
C GLU A 26 1.75 1.19 2.09
N VAL A 27 1.22 0.26 1.32
CA VAL A 27 0.24 -0.73 1.77
C VAL A 27 0.97 -1.87 2.46
N VAL A 28 0.85 -1.96 3.78
CA VAL A 28 1.51 -3.01 4.58
C VAL A 28 0.56 -4.12 5.02
N ARG A 29 -0.75 -3.96 4.79
CA ARG A 29 -1.76 -4.97 5.10
C ARG A 29 -2.93 -4.86 4.15
N LEU A 30 -3.36 -6.01 3.64
CA LEU A 30 -4.59 -6.18 2.88
C LEU A 30 -5.63 -6.92 3.73
N GLY A 31 -6.88 -6.44 3.71
CA GLY A 31 -7.99 -7.01 4.48
C GLY A 31 -9.24 -6.13 4.39
N ALA A 32 -10.14 -6.27 5.37
CA ALA A 32 -11.29 -5.36 5.52
C ALA A 32 -10.82 -3.92 5.80
N ASP A 33 -9.82 -3.80 6.68
CA ASP A 33 -9.03 -2.59 6.89
C ASP A 33 -7.69 -2.71 6.18
N ILE A 34 -7.33 -1.66 5.47
CA ILE A 34 -6.04 -1.54 4.80
C ILE A 34 -5.06 -0.84 5.75
N GLY A 35 -3.93 -1.50 5.99
CA GLY A 35 -2.82 -0.92 6.74
C GLY A 35 -1.96 -0.07 5.82
N LEU A 36 -1.78 1.20 6.17
CA LEU A 36 -0.95 2.14 5.41
C LEU A 36 0.19 2.64 6.29
N VAL A 37 1.40 2.70 5.74
CA VAL A 37 2.58 3.30 6.37
C VAL A 37 2.99 4.53 5.58
N CYS A 38 3.12 5.67 6.26
CA CYS A 38 3.60 6.89 5.63
C CYS A 38 5.08 6.72 5.25
N GLU A 39 5.45 6.89 3.99
CA GLU A 39 6.85 6.75 3.54
C GLU A 39 7.76 7.87 4.04
N GLY A 40 7.21 9.02 4.46
CA GLY A 40 8.01 10.13 4.96
C GLY A 40 8.40 10.01 6.44
N CYS A 41 7.55 9.39 7.26
CA CYS A 41 7.76 9.36 8.72
C CYS A 41 7.56 7.98 9.34
N GLY A 42 7.25 6.94 8.56
CA GLY A 42 7.06 5.57 9.02
C GLY A 42 5.80 5.34 9.87
N ARG A 43 4.89 6.33 9.96
CA ARG A 43 3.69 6.19 10.81
C ARG A 43 2.68 5.26 10.16
N ARG A 44 2.29 4.22 10.90
CA ARG A 44 1.26 3.26 10.48
C ARG A 44 -0.15 3.71 10.90
N ILE A 45 -1.12 3.54 10.01
CA ILE A 45 -2.54 3.74 10.26
C ILE A 45 -3.35 2.59 9.66
N LEU A 46 -4.53 2.35 10.21
CA LEU A 46 -5.51 1.41 9.66
C LEU A 46 -6.69 2.25 9.17
N LEU A 47 -7.08 2.05 7.92
CA LEU A 47 -8.24 2.70 7.32
C LEU A 47 -9.11 1.66 6.62
N PRO A 48 -10.45 1.79 6.69
CA PRO A 48 -11.32 0.90 5.93
C PRO A 48 -11.08 1.07 4.43
N ARG A 49 -11.18 -0.03 3.69
CA ARG A 49 -10.88 -0.06 2.25
C ARG A 49 -11.60 1.03 1.44
N SER A 50 -12.88 1.22 1.69
CA SER A 50 -13.72 2.23 1.01
C SER A 50 -13.21 3.66 1.23
N GLU A 51 -12.66 3.95 2.40
CA GLU A 51 -12.07 5.25 2.70
C GLU A 51 -10.72 5.43 2.02
N VAL A 52 -9.90 4.38 1.95
CA VAL A 52 -8.64 4.40 1.19
C VAL A 52 -8.92 4.65 -0.30
N GLU A 53 -9.86 3.93 -0.90
CA GLU A 53 -10.24 4.10 -2.30
C GLU A 53 -10.75 5.53 -2.58
N ARG A 54 -11.57 6.09 -1.67
CA ARG A 54 -12.08 7.47 -1.79
C ARG A 54 -10.99 8.54 -1.63
N ARG A 55 -10.02 8.32 -0.73
CA ARG A 55 -8.94 9.27 -0.44
C ARG A 55 -7.75 9.12 -1.38
N THR A 56 -7.62 7.99 -2.08
CA THR A 56 -6.55 7.75 -3.04
C THR A 56 -6.72 8.69 -4.23
N LYS A 57 -5.63 9.37 -4.58
CA LYS A 57 -5.53 10.19 -5.79
C LYS A 57 -4.97 9.37 -6.94
N GLN A 58 -3.92 8.59 -6.65
CA GLN A 58 -3.19 7.79 -7.63
C GLN A 58 -2.57 6.58 -6.93
N ARG A 59 -2.61 5.43 -7.60
CA ARG A 59 -1.85 4.24 -7.22
C ARG A 59 -0.54 4.22 -8.02
N LEU A 60 0.56 4.03 -7.34
CA LEU A 60 1.91 3.88 -7.89
C LEU A 60 2.25 2.37 -7.91
N PRO A 61 3.09 1.92 -8.86
CA PRO A 61 3.49 0.53 -8.93
C PRO A 61 4.18 0.06 -7.64
N HIS A 62 3.94 -1.21 -7.30
CA HIS A 62 4.61 -1.92 -6.21
C HIS A 62 6.13 -1.91 -6.42
N LYS A 63 6.89 -1.77 -5.34
CA LYS A 63 8.30 -2.15 -5.35
C LYS A 63 8.35 -3.67 -5.32
N GLU A 64 8.50 -4.28 -6.50
CA GLU A 64 8.86 -5.69 -6.64
C GLU A 64 9.99 -6.01 -5.66
N THR A 65 9.66 -6.59 -4.52
CA THR A 65 10.63 -7.30 -3.71
C THR A 65 10.51 -8.73 -4.21
N GLN A 66 11.49 -9.11 -5.00
CA GLN A 66 11.74 -10.48 -5.45
C GLN A 66 11.61 -11.42 -4.25
N ASP A 67 10.48 -12.11 -4.15
CA ASP A 67 10.42 -13.43 -3.52
C ASP A 67 10.85 -14.42 -4.62
N GLU A 68 12.11 -14.28 -5.04
CA GLU A 68 12.82 -15.38 -5.66
C GLU A 68 13.37 -16.23 -4.51
N LEU A 69 13.39 -17.54 -4.72
CA LEU A 69 13.94 -18.61 -3.87
C LEU A 69 12.89 -19.30 -2.99
N PHE A 70 12.20 -20.29 -3.55
CA PHE A 70 12.21 -21.68 -3.06
C PHE A 70 11.60 -22.59 -4.15
N ASP A 71 12.29 -22.70 -5.27
CA ASP A 71 12.29 -23.92 -6.08
C ASP A 71 13.76 -24.37 -6.13
N GLU A 72 13.97 -25.69 -6.26
CA GLU A 72 15.27 -26.41 -6.29
C GLU A 72 15.83 -26.86 -4.93
N ASP A 73 15.32 -28.00 -4.43
CA ASP A 73 15.96 -29.33 -4.54
C ASP A 73 15.34 -30.26 -3.47
N GLU A 74 14.54 -31.27 -3.82
CA GLU A 74 14.92 -32.57 -4.39
C GLU A 74 15.15 -33.64 -3.30
N GLU A 75 14.45 -34.77 -3.49
CA GLU A 75 14.43 -36.06 -2.76
C GLU A 75 13.45 -36.29 -1.58
#